data_AF-A0A1M7RE73-F1
#
_entry.id   AF-A0A1M7RE73-F1
#
_cell.length_a   1.000
_cell.length_b   1.000
_cell.length_c   1.000
_cell.angle_alpha   90.00
_cell.angle_beta   90.00
_cell.angle_gamma   90.00
#
_symmetry.space_group_name_H-M   'P 1'
#
loop_
_entity.id
_entity.type
_entity.pdbx_description
1 polymer ?
#
loop_
_entity_poly.entity_id
_entity_poly.type
_entity_poly.pdbx_seq_one_letter_code
_entity_poly.pdbx_strand_id
1 'polypeptide(L)'
;MTTYNPNQDAHYQILREMLIEARQARGMFQKDVAERIEKKQSHISKYEGGERKLDWIEVLQLIEIFELSEVDFLMEFQRRVFEFNESTQTKVLQNVAKNAAKKARVRAEIVRLMRENSLSFSDLAEPPIRTRRHKSNR
;
A
#
# COMPACT_ATOMS: atom_id res chain seq x y z
N MET A 1 -16.72 2.53 9.93
CA MET A 1 -15.62 1.98 9.12
C MET A 1 -15.01 3.13 8.33
N THR A 2 -13.75 3.49 8.61
CA THR A 2 -13.07 4.57 7.89
C THR A 2 -12.73 4.10 6.47
N THR A 3 -13.40 4.66 5.48
CA THR A 3 -13.10 4.45 4.05
C THR A 3 -11.90 5.26 3.56
N TYR A 4 -11.35 6.14 4.42
CA TYR A 4 -10.14 6.91 4.11
C TYR A 4 -8.89 6.02 4.21
N ASN A 5 -8.30 5.72 3.06
CA ASN A 5 -7.01 5.03 2.96
C ASN A 5 -6.00 5.94 2.23
N PRO A 6 -4.77 6.11 2.75
CA PRO A 6 -3.71 6.82 2.06
C PRO A 6 -3.25 6.17 0.73
N ASN A 7 -3.54 4.89 0.49
CA ASN A 7 -3.17 4.20 -0.76
C ASN A 7 -4.37 4.04 -1.70
N GLN A 8 -4.73 5.14 -2.37
CA GLN A 8 -5.84 5.18 -3.33
C GLN A 8 -5.62 4.25 -4.53
N ASP A 9 -4.37 4.04 -4.95
CA ASP A 9 -4.06 3.23 -6.14
C ASP A 9 -4.42 1.76 -5.95
N ALA A 10 -4.24 1.21 -4.75
CA ALA A 10 -4.69 -0.13 -4.43
C ALA A 10 -6.21 -0.30 -4.51
N HIS A 11 -6.98 0.72 -4.11
CA HIS A 11 -8.44 0.69 -4.21
C HIS A 11 -8.91 0.78 -5.66
N TYR A 12 -8.26 1.61 -6.48
CA TYR A 12 -8.52 1.64 -7.92
C TYR A 12 -8.20 0.32 -8.60
N GLN A 13 -7.17 -0.40 -8.13
CA GLN A 13 -6.86 -1.72 -8.63
C GLN A 13 -7.96 -2.74 -8.28
N ILE A 14 -8.42 -2.77 -7.02
CA ILE A 14 -9.53 -3.64 -6.60
C ILE A 14 -10.79 -3.38 -7.43
N LEU A 15 -11.17 -2.10 -7.59
CA LEU A 15 -12.34 -1.71 -8.40
C LEU A 15 -12.22 -2.24 -9.83
N ARG A 16 -11.04 -2.09 -10.43
CA ARG A 16 -10.77 -2.54 -11.80
C ARG A 16 -10.84 -4.05 -11.93
N GLU A 17 -10.22 -4.78 -11.01
CA GLU A 17 -10.24 -6.25 -11.00
C GLU A 17 -11.68 -6.75 -10.91
N MET A 18 -12.51 -6.17 -10.03
CA MET A 18 -13.92 -6.52 -9.92
C MET A 18 -14.71 -6.27 -11.22
N LEU A 19 -14.46 -5.15 -11.91
CA LEU A 19 -15.11 -4.85 -13.19
C LEU A 19 -14.65 -5.80 -14.31
N ILE A 20 -13.38 -6.20 -14.32
CA ILE A 20 -12.85 -7.18 -15.28
C ILE A 20 -13.46 -8.56 -15.02
N GLU A 21 -13.51 -8.99 -13.76
CA GLU A 21 -14.14 -10.24 -13.34
C GLU A 21 -15.61 -10.28 -13.75
N ALA A 22 -16.36 -9.20 -13.50
CA ALA A 22 -17.75 -9.05 -13.90
C ALA A 22 -17.94 -9.20 -15.42
N ARG A 23 -17.13 -8.49 -16.21
CA ARG A 23 -17.15 -8.59 -17.68
C ARG A 23 -16.89 -10.02 -18.16
N GLN A 24 -15.85 -10.65 -17.59
CA GLN A 24 -15.46 -12.02 -17.94
C GLN A 24 -16.52 -13.04 -17.55
N ALA A 25 -17.18 -12.87 -16.40
CA ALA A 25 -18.29 -13.72 -15.97
C ALA A 25 -19.50 -13.65 -16.93
N ARG A 26 -19.67 -12.52 -17.62
CA ARG A 26 -20.65 -12.37 -18.71
C ARG A 26 -20.17 -12.85 -20.07
N GLY A 27 -18.94 -13.37 -20.18
CA GLY A 27 -18.34 -13.82 -21.44
C GLY A 27 -18.13 -12.68 -22.46
N MET A 28 -18.14 -11.43 -22.01
CA MET A 28 -18.03 -10.28 -22.89
C MET A 28 -16.57 -9.96 -23.19
N PHE A 29 -16.25 -9.65 -24.45
CA PHE A 29 -14.99 -9.06 -24.84
C PHE A 29 -14.99 -7.54 -24.60
N GLN A 30 -13.81 -6.94 -24.54
CA GLN A 30 -13.68 -5.48 -24.38
C GLN A 30 -14.39 -4.71 -25.51
N LYS A 31 -14.38 -5.23 -26.75
CA LYS A 31 -15.09 -4.63 -27.89
C LYS A 31 -16.61 -4.61 -27.68
N ASP A 32 -17.17 -5.63 -27.03
CA ASP A 32 -18.62 -5.75 -26.84
C ASP A 32 -19.09 -4.72 -25.81
N VAL A 33 -18.30 -4.50 -24.75
CA VAL A 33 -18.57 -3.43 -23.78
C VAL A 33 -18.45 -2.07 -24.45
N ALA A 34 -17.39 -1.86 -25.24
CA ALA A 34 -17.13 -0.60 -25.94
C ALA A 34 -18.31 -0.21 -26.86
N GLU A 35 -18.87 -1.18 -27.57
CA GLU A 35 -20.05 -1.00 -28.42
C GLU A 35 -21.27 -0.57 -27.60
N ARG A 36 -21.52 -1.20 -26.45
CA ARG A 36 -22.67 -0.86 -25.56
C ARG A 36 -22.56 0.53 -24.93
N ILE A 37 -21.35 1.02 -24.63
CA ILE A 37 -21.14 2.37 -24.07
C ILE A 37 -20.83 3.44 -25.13
N GLU A 38 -20.91 3.09 -26.42
CA GLU A 38 -20.58 3.96 -27.55
C GLU A 38 -19.16 4.58 -27.44
N LYS A 39 -18.19 3.79 -26.97
CA LYS A 39 -16.77 4.18 -26.88
C LYS A 39 -15.90 3.31 -27.78
N LYS A 40 -14.65 3.75 -27.98
CA LYS A 40 -13.61 2.95 -28.65
C LYS A 40 -13.16 1.82 -27.71
N GLN A 41 -12.82 0.66 -28.23
CA GLN A 41 -12.25 -0.44 -27.43
C GLN A 41 -10.99 0.00 -26.65
N SER A 42 -10.21 0.95 -27.18
CA SER A 42 -9.06 1.53 -26.47
C SER A 42 -9.45 2.26 -25.18
N HIS A 43 -10.69 2.76 -25.06
CA HIS A 43 -11.20 3.31 -23.80
C HIS A 43 -11.30 2.21 -22.74
N ILE A 44 -11.79 1.02 -23.13
CA ILE A 44 -11.90 -0.15 -22.26
C ILE A 44 -10.52 -0.65 -21.84
N SER A 45 -9.64 -0.84 -22.83
CA SER A 45 -8.26 -1.28 -22.57
C SER A 45 -7.51 -0.36 -21.61
N LYS A 46 -7.73 0.96 -21.70
CA LYS A 46 -7.06 1.93 -20.82
C LYS A 46 -7.53 1.86 -19.37
N TYR A 47 -8.83 1.67 -19.12
CA TYR A 47 -9.28 1.53 -17.74
C TYR A 47 -8.93 0.15 -17.18
N GLU A 48 -9.01 -0.91 -17.97
CA GLU A 48 -8.62 -2.27 -17.55
C GLU A 48 -7.10 -2.43 -17.40
N GLY A 49 -6.30 -1.62 -18.10
CA GLY A 49 -4.86 -1.51 -17.90
C GLY A 49 -4.46 -0.55 -16.78
N GLY A 50 -5.35 0.35 -16.36
CA GLY A 50 -5.09 1.35 -15.33
C GLY A 50 -4.43 2.64 -15.75
N GLU A 51 -4.27 2.82 -17.05
CA GLU A 51 -3.84 4.08 -17.64
C GLU A 51 -4.90 5.17 -17.47
N ARG A 52 -6.16 4.78 -17.22
CA ARG A 52 -7.27 5.69 -16.99
C ARG A 52 -8.09 5.28 -15.77
N LYS A 53 -8.41 6.27 -14.92
CA LYS A 53 -9.37 6.12 -13.81
C LYS A 53 -10.79 6.26 -14.34
N LEU A 54 -11.72 5.46 -13.83
CA LEU A 54 -13.14 5.62 -14.08
C LEU A 54 -13.73 6.58 -13.05
N ASP A 55 -14.68 7.42 -13.48
CA ASP A 55 -15.56 8.11 -12.54
C ASP A 55 -16.73 7.21 -12.11
N TRP A 56 -17.50 7.66 -11.12
CA TRP A 56 -18.58 6.86 -10.56
C TRP A 56 -19.72 6.61 -11.56
N ILE A 57 -20.01 7.56 -12.45
CA ILE A 57 -21.07 7.41 -13.46
C ILE A 57 -20.67 6.33 -14.47
N GLU A 58 -19.40 6.32 -14.89
CA GLU A 58 -18.86 5.27 -15.75
C GLU A 58 -18.90 3.90 -15.08
N VAL A 59 -18.66 3.82 -13.76
CA VAL A 59 -18.77 2.56 -13.00
C VAL A 59 -20.21 2.05 -12.98
N LEU A 60 -21.20 2.94 -12.73
CA LEU A 60 -22.62 2.56 -12.73
C LEU A 60 -23.07 2.03 -14.10
N GLN A 61 -22.65 2.68 -15.19
CA GLN A 61 -22.92 2.21 -16.55
C GLN A 61 -22.38 0.81 -16.80
N LEU A 62 -21.17 0.52 -16.31
CA LEU A 62 -20.56 -0.81 -16.44
C LEU A 62 -21.31 -1.86 -15.60
N ILE A 63 -21.69 -1.52 -14.36
CA ILE A 63 -22.49 -2.39 -13.49
C ILE A 63 -23.81 -2.78 -14.16
N GLU A 64 -24.50 -1.81 -14.77
CA GLU A 64 -25.73 -2.05 -15.52
C GLU A 64 -25.50 -2.97 -16.73
N ILE A 65 -24.45 -2.72 -17.53
CA ILE A 65 -24.10 -3.56 -18.69
C ILE A 65 -23.73 -4.99 -18.30
N PHE A 66 -23.10 -5.15 -17.15
CA PHE A 66 -22.79 -6.46 -16.58
C PHE A 66 -23.96 -7.05 -15.81
N GLU A 67 -25.13 -6.38 -15.81
CA GLU A 67 -26.37 -6.78 -15.16
C GLU A 67 -26.10 -7.23 -13.70
N LEU A 68 -25.35 -6.41 -12.97
CA LEU A 68 -25.03 -6.61 -11.57
C LEU A 68 -25.91 -5.73 -10.67
N SER A 69 -26.10 -6.17 -9.44
CA SER A 69 -26.67 -5.33 -8.37
C SER A 69 -25.63 -4.33 -7.90
N GLU A 70 -25.96 -3.04 -7.98
CA GLU A 70 -25.11 -1.95 -7.47
C GLU A 70 -24.76 -2.15 -5.99
N VAL A 71 -25.74 -2.60 -5.19
CA VAL A 71 -25.59 -2.81 -3.75
C VAL A 71 -24.62 -3.95 -3.48
N ASP A 72 -24.78 -5.09 -4.16
CA ASP A 72 -23.91 -6.26 -3.95
C ASP A 72 -22.49 -5.97 -4.42
N PHE A 73 -22.35 -5.26 -5.55
CA PHE A 73 -21.05 -4.80 -6.04
C PHE A 73 -20.35 -3.89 -5.03
N LEU A 74 -21.08 -2.92 -4.47
CA LEU A 74 -20.53 -1.99 -3.48
C LEU A 74 -20.13 -2.72 -2.19
N MET A 75 -20.96 -3.66 -1.71
CA MET A 75 -20.65 -4.46 -0.52
C MET A 75 -19.39 -5.30 -0.72
N GLU A 76 -19.27 -5.96 -1.86
CA GLU A 76 -18.08 -6.75 -2.19
C GLU A 76 -16.82 -5.87 -2.33
N PHE A 77 -16.96 -4.69 -2.94
CA PHE A 77 -15.87 -3.73 -3.06
C PHE A 77 -15.39 -3.28 -1.68
N GLN A 78 -16.32 -2.92 -0.79
CA GLN A 78 -16.01 -2.54 0.59
C GLN A 78 -15.33 -3.68 1.35
N ARG A 79 -15.79 -4.92 1.17
CA ARG A 79 -15.19 -6.12 1.79
C ARG A 79 -13.74 -6.30 1.34
N ARG A 80 -13.47 -6.29 0.02
CA ARG A 80 -12.10 -6.43 -0.53
C ARG A 80 -11.17 -5.30 -0.08
N VAL A 81 -11.67 -4.07 -0.07
CA VAL A 81 -10.94 -2.90 0.43
C VAL A 81 -10.59 -3.06 1.91
N PHE A 82 -11.55 -3.51 2.73
CA PHE A 82 -11.32 -3.75 4.15
C PHE A 82 -10.25 -4.82 4.38
N GLU A 83 -10.34 -5.96 3.69
CA GLU A 83 -9.36 -7.06 3.78
C GLU A 83 -7.96 -6.63 3.35
N PHE A 84 -7.86 -5.84 2.27
CA PHE A 84 -6.59 -5.27 1.83
C PHE A 84 -5.97 -4.37 2.91
N ASN A 85 -6.78 -3.49 3.49
CA ASN A 85 -6.34 -2.56 4.54
C ASN A 85 -5.89 -3.31 5.80
N GLU A 86 -6.68 -4.27 6.28
CA GLU A 86 -6.35 -5.11 7.45
C GLU A 86 -5.04 -5.88 7.24
N SER A 87 -4.86 -6.48 6.06
CA SER A 87 -3.63 -7.20 5.73
C SER A 87 -2.40 -6.27 5.73
N THR A 88 -2.57 -5.03 5.28
CA THR A 88 -1.51 -4.01 5.24
C THR A 88 -1.16 -3.54 6.65
N GLN A 89 -2.16 -3.23 7.48
CA GLN A 89 -1.95 -2.85 8.88
C GLN A 89 -1.27 -3.97 9.66
N THR A 90 -1.71 -5.21 9.47
CA THR A 90 -1.11 -6.39 10.10
C THR A 90 0.38 -6.52 9.73
N LYS A 91 0.73 -6.39 8.44
CA LYS A 91 2.14 -6.43 7.99
C LYS A 91 2.98 -5.32 8.62
N VAL A 92 2.44 -4.11 8.72
CA VAL A 92 3.12 -2.97 9.38
C VAL A 92 3.39 -3.29 10.85
N LEU A 93 2.37 -3.74 11.58
CA LEU A 93 2.50 -4.10 13.00
C LEU A 93 3.52 -5.24 13.20
N GLN A 94 3.51 -6.26 12.36
CA GLN A 94 4.50 -7.33 12.38
C GLN A 94 5.92 -6.82 12.16
N ASN A 95 6.12 -5.90 11.22
CA ASN A 95 7.43 -5.31 10.94
C ASN A 95 7.91 -4.44 12.12
N VAL A 96 7.02 -3.63 12.71
CA VAL A 96 7.33 -2.85 13.92
C VAL A 96 7.74 -3.77 15.06
N ALA A 97 6.98 -4.84 15.31
CA ALA A 97 7.29 -5.83 16.34
C ALA A 97 8.64 -6.52 16.10
N LYS A 98 8.92 -6.96 14.86
CA LYS A 98 10.21 -7.57 14.48
C LYS A 98 11.38 -6.60 14.72
N ASN A 99 11.22 -5.34 14.35
CA ASN A 99 12.24 -4.31 14.55
C ASN A 99 12.49 -4.02 16.03
N ALA A 100 11.42 -3.94 16.83
CA ALA A 100 11.52 -3.77 18.28
C ALA A 100 12.27 -4.94 18.93
N ALA A 101 11.95 -6.18 18.56
CA ALA A 101 12.63 -7.38 19.04
C ALA A 101 14.12 -7.39 18.65
N LYS A 102 14.45 -7.03 17.40
CA LYS A 102 15.84 -6.89 16.94
C LYS A 102 16.60 -5.86 17.78
N LYS A 103 16.01 -4.70 18.05
CA LYS A 103 16.61 -3.63 18.87
C LYS A 103 16.83 -4.09 20.31
N ALA A 104 15.87 -4.81 20.90
CA ALA A 104 16.00 -5.38 22.24
C ALA A 104 17.17 -6.38 22.33
N ARG A 105 17.32 -7.26 21.32
CA ARG A 105 18.44 -8.22 21.25
C ARG A 105 19.78 -7.52 21.16
N VAL A 106 19.91 -6.52 20.29
CA VAL A 106 21.15 -5.72 20.16
C VAL A 106 21.45 -5.01 21.49
N ARG A 107 20.45 -4.44 22.14
CA ARG A 107 20.61 -3.79 23.44
C ARG A 107 21.09 -4.78 24.52
N ALA A 108 20.55 -5.99 24.56
CA ALA A 108 20.98 -7.02 25.49
C ALA A 108 22.44 -7.43 25.25
N GLU A 109 22.86 -7.57 23.99
CA GLU A 109 24.25 -7.88 23.65
C GLU A 109 25.21 -6.75 24.02
N ILE A 110 24.83 -5.50 23.80
CA ILE A 110 25.60 -4.33 24.26
C ILE A 110 25.81 -4.40 25.77
N VAL A 111 24.73 -4.61 26.54
CA VAL A 111 24.82 -4.72 28.01
C VAL A 111 25.71 -5.89 28.43
N ARG A 112 25.64 -7.03 27.74
CA ARG A 112 26.50 -8.19 27.99
C ARG A 112 27.98 -7.84 27.77
N LEU A 113 28.33 -7.33 26.59
CA LEU A 113 29.70 -6.95 26.25
C LEU A 113 30.24 -5.89 27.22
N MET A 114 29.41 -4.93 27.61
CA MET A 114 29.78 -3.92 28.61
C MET A 114 30.14 -4.54 29.95
N ARG A 115 29.35 -5.51 30.45
CA ARG A 115 29.68 -6.24 31.68
C ARG A 115 30.98 -7.02 31.55
N GLU A 116 31.16 -7.74 30.44
CA GLU A 116 32.38 -8.52 30.18
C GLU A 116 33.64 -7.63 30.15
N ASN A 117 33.53 -6.39 29.69
CA ASN A 117 34.64 -5.44 29.59
C ASN A 117 34.70 -4.42 30.73
N SER A 118 33.87 -4.57 31.78
CA SER A 118 33.74 -3.59 32.88
C SER A 118 33.45 -2.15 32.42
N LEU A 119 32.77 -2.00 31.29
CA LEU A 119 32.36 -0.72 30.71
C LEU A 119 30.96 -0.32 31.19
N SER A 120 30.74 0.97 31.33
CA SER A 120 29.48 1.61 31.67
C SER A 120 28.91 2.36 30.45
N PHE A 121 27.62 2.72 30.47
CA PHE A 121 27.00 3.40 29.32
C PHE A 121 27.62 4.78 29.09
N SER A 122 28.16 5.40 30.14
CA SER A 122 28.94 6.64 30.06
C SER A 122 30.25 6.47 29.29
N ASP A 123 30.84 5.28 29.25
CA ASP A 123 32.08 5.01 28.50
C ASP A 123 31.84 4.85 26.99
N LEU A 124 30.58 4.65 26.59
CA LEU A 124 30.14 4.58 25.19
C LEU A 124 29.75 5.96 24.62
N ALA A 125 29.49 6.93 25.50
CA ALA A 125 29.57 8.34 25.12
C ALA A 125 31.06 8.69 25.17
N GLU A 126 31.70 8.96 24.04
CA GLU A 126 31.99 10.33 23.67
C GLU A 126 32.72 10.38 22.32
N PRO A 127 32.79 11.56 21.71
CA PRO A 127 34.11 12.03 21.34
C PRO A 127 34.41 13.39 22.01
N PRO A 128 35.52 13.55 22.77
CA PRO A 128 35.93 14.87 23.20
C PRO A 128 36.88 15.52 22.18
N ILE A 129 36.43 16.68 21.69
CA ILE A 129 37.17 17.90 21.33
C ILE A 129 38.15 17.83 20.14
N ARG A 130 37.70 18.31 18.97
CA ARG A 130 38.60 18.86 17.94
C ARG A 130 39.32 20.09 18.51
N THR A 131 40.56 19.94 18.96
CA THR A 131 41.42 21.10 19.21
C THR A 131 41.76 21.74 17.86
N ARG A 132 41.27 22.96 17.62
CA ARG A 132 41.70 23.79 16.49
C ARG A 132 43.20 24.06 16.65
N ARG A 133 44.05 23.45 15.82
CA ARG A 133 45.41 23.95 15.62
C ARG A 133 45.33 25.28 14.88
N HIS A 134 45.58 26.39 15.58
CA HIS A 134 45.98 27.63 14.93
C HIS A 134 47.29 27.37 14.18
N LYS A 135 47.27 27.43 12.84
CA LYS A 135 48.48 27.68 12.08
C LYS A 135 48.72 29.18 12.09
N SER A 136 49.74 29.57 12.84
CA SER A 136 50.43 30.86 12.78
C SER A 136 50.90 31.11 11.35
N ASN A 137 50.45 32.21 10.74
CA ASN A 137 51.06 32.75 9.52
C ASN A 137 52.45 33.33 9.88
N ARG A 138 53.48 32.77 9.25
CA ARG A 138 54.73 33.45 8.93
C ARG A 138 55.10 33.07 7.50
#